data_AF-A0A847L4X7-F1
#
_entry.id   AF-A0A847L4X7-F1
#
_cell.length_a   1.000
_cell.length_b   1.000
_cell.length_c   1.000
_cell.angle_alpha   90.00
_cell.angle_beta   90.00
_cell.angle_gamma   90.00
#
_symmetry.space_group_name_H-M   'P 1'
#
loop_
_entity.id
_entity.type
_entity.pdbx_description
1 polymer ?
#
loop_
_entity_poly.entity_id
_entity_poly.type
_entity_poly.pdbx_seq_one_letter_code
_entity_poly.pdbx_strand_id
1 'polypeptide(L)'
;IFDYCGNFDYFSMQVKEPKSTRQISLTEKLFNLKLDIAIALQTAIYQEDEFAKQLHDSLKAELRDRIGSLNRKYISVRDKLELVDKYSSEKAWEYLSAVDGLEVKNNISPLIEPILKEKESAKRFDLIMLHIELSLLDEEVDASGDIQIVADIAKALEKKMRITQVKAKKKTLAEVQTEEFWENISLSELERVRKELRSLMEFLEKEETKIFKIDIEDEITEGKKVGTLRFKTSYKQKVLDYLIENSDNPVIKKIKNLEQLNIGDIRQLEKVLWQELGSKKDYEKHIGNRMYGNVAIFIRSLVGIDREKALQKFSQFINANSLNTMQLEYLKSILDYVSVNGDISGQILVNNKPFNEFNWQEVYGQHLRHIGKFVANIHDVVTA
;
A
#
# COMPACT_ATOMS: atom_id res chain seq x y z
N ILE A 1 -5.45 1.35 46.50
CA ILE A 1 -6.74 1.30 45.79
C ILE A 1 -7.48 0.10 46.37
N PHE A 2 -8.70 0.28 46.88
CA PHE A 2 -9.50 -0.81 47.46
C PHE A 2 -10.55 -1.23 46.44
N ASP A 3 -10.60 -2.52 46.10
CA ASP A 3 -11.65 -3.08 45.25
C ASP A 3 -12.90 -3.31 46.09
N TYR A 4 -13.92 -2.51 45.85
CA TYR A 4 -15.24 -2.69 46.45
C TYR A 4 -16.20 -3.01 45.31
N CYS A 5 -16.92 -4.13 45.44
CA CYS A 5 -17.83 -4.70 44.45
C CYS A 5 -17.21 -5.45 43.25
N GLY A 6 -15.96 -5.92 43.34
CA GLY A 6 -15.36 -6.76 42.29
C GLY A 6 -15.20 -6.02 40.96
N ASN A 7 -14.91 -4.71 41.03
CA ASN A 7 -14.70 -3.89 39.85
C ASN A 7 -13.47 -4.37 39.07
N PHE A 8 -12.39 -4.77 39.76
CA PHE A 8 -11.24 -5.31 39.04
C PHE A 8 -11.59 -6.62 38.36
N ASP A 9 -12.40 -7.50 38.96
CA ASP A 9 -12.86 -8.72 38.31
C ASP A 9 -13.73 -8.43 37.08
N TYR A 10 -14.65 -7.46 37.16
CA TYR A 10 -15.48 -7.03 36.03
C TYR A 10 -14.67 -6.40 34.88
N PHE A 11 -13.64 -5.60 35.17
CA PHE A 11 -12.77 -4.97 34.17
C PHE A 11 -11.58 -5.84 33.72
N SER A 12 -11.24 -6.90 34.46
CA SER A 12 -10.20 -7.87 34.08
C SER A 12 -10.76 -9.07 33.32
N MET A 13 -12.10 -9.23 33.28
CA MET A 13 -12.75 -10.04 32.26
C MET A 13 -12.41 -9.46 30.88
N GLN A 14 -11.61 -10.20 30.12
CA GLN A 14 -11.49 -9.98 28.67
C GLN A 14 -12.83 -10.33 28.03
N VAL A 15 -13.80 -9.41 28.12
CA VAL A 15 -14.97 -9.44 27.26
C VAL A 15 -14.40 -9.33 25.86
N LYS A 16 -14.46 -10.43 25.09
CA LYS A 16 -14.24 -10.37 23.66
C LYS A 16 -15.31 -9.43 23.13
N GLU A 17 -14.97 -8.16 22.99
CA GLU A 17 -15.85 -7.21 22.32
C GLU A 17 -16.25 -7.88 21.01
N PRO A 18 -17.56 -8.01 20.74
CA PRO A 18 -17.98 -8.48 19.43
C PRO A 18 -17.28 -7.60 18.42
N LYS A 19 -16.55 -8.20 17.46
CA LYS A 19 -15.86 -7.47 16.40
C LYS A 19 -16.92 -6.64 15.66
N SER A 20 -17.15 -5.42 16.12
CA SER A 20 -18.01 -4.47 15.44
C SER A 20 -17.25 -4.10 14.19
N THR A 21 -17.80 -4.46 13.04
CA THR A 21 -17.24 -4.04 11.76
C THR A 21 -17.43 -2.53 11.67
N ARG A 22 -16.41 -1.79 12.09
CA ARG A 22 -16.38 -0.33 11.97
C ARG A 22 -16.67 0.04 10.52
N GLN A 23 -17.62 0.94 10.31
CA GLN A 23 -17.88 1.49 8.98
C GLN A 23 -16.69 2.37 8.57
N ILE A 24 -16.00 1.96 7.50
CA ILE A 24 -14.87 2.69 6.92
C ILE A 24 -15.40 3.94 6.21
N SER A 25 -14.93 5.12 6.64
CA SER A 25 -15.36 6.39 6.05
C SER A 25 -14.82 6.57 4.63
N LEU A 26 -15.46 7.44 3.83
CA LEU A 26 -14.94 7.76 2.49
C LEU A 26 -13.54 8.38 2.54
N THR A 27 -13.26 9.20 3.55
CA THR A 27 -11.95 9.82 3.76
C THR A 27 -10.89 8.75 4.06
N GLU A 28 -11.23 7.76 4.89
CA GLU A 28 -10.36 6.62 5.23
C GLU A 28 -10.07 5.77 3.99
N LYS A 29 -11.08 5.48 3.16
CA LYS A 29 -10.89 4.78 1.88
C LYS A 29 -9.98 5.55 0.92
N LEU A 30 -10.19 6.87 0.79
CA LEU A 30 -9.37 7.72 -0.08
C LEU A 30 -7.91 7.74 0.39
N PHE A 31 -7.70 7.89 1.69
CA PHE A 31 -6.37 7.85 2.27
C PHE A 31 -5.68 6.52 1.98
N ASN A 32 -6.39 5.39 2.14
CA ASN A 32 -5.86 4.06 1.87
C ASN A 32 -5.48 3.86 0.40
N LEU A 33 -6.33 4.28 -0.55
CA LEU A 33 -6.01 4.16 -1.99
C LEU A 33 -4.80 5.03 -2.37
N LYS A 34 -4.74 6.27 -1.87
CA LYS A 34 -3.57 7.14 -2.09
C LYS A 34 -2.29 6.53 -1.55
N LEU A 35 -2.35 5.89 -0.38
CA LEU A 35 -1.22 5.19 0.21
C LEU A 35 -0.79 4.00 -0.65
N ASP A 36 -1.74 3.22 -1.18
CA ASP A 36 -1.44 2.09 -2.07
C ASP A 36 -0.78 2.53 -3.37
N ILE A 37 -1.31 3.57 -4.01
CA ILE A 37 -0.71 4.18 -5.21
C ILE A 37 0.68 4.69 -4.88
N ALA A 38 0.86 5.42 -3.77
CA ALA A 38 2.15 5.91 -3.34
C ALA A 38 3.16 4.77 -3.12
N ILE A 39 2.74 3.63 -2.56
CA ILE A 39 3.61 2.47 -2.36
C ILE A 39 3.99 1.84 -3.71
N ALA A 40 3.04 1.65 -4.61
CA ALA A 40 3.26 1.03 -5.91
C ALA A 40 4.22 1.85 -6.80
N LEU A 41 4.07 3.18 -6.78
CA LEU A 41 4.91 4.10 -7.56
C LEU A 41 6.37 4.17 -7.07
N GLN A 42 6.72 3.61 -5.91
CA GLN A 42 8.12 3.58 -5.43
C GLN A 42 9.04 2.70 -6.29
N THR A 43 8.46 1.85 -7.14
CA THR A 43 9.24 0.96 -8.01
C THR A 43 10.05 1.78 -9.02
N ALA A 44 11.30 1.40 -9.26
CA ALA A 44 12.24 2.15 -10.11
C ALA A 44 11.67 2.49 -11.50
N ILE A 45 10.87 1.59 -12.09
CA ILE A 45 10.21 1.79 -13.39
C ILE A 45 9.37 3.08 -13.40
N TYR A 46 8.62 3.34 -12.34
CA TYR A 46 7.77 4.54 -12.23
C TYR A 46 8.54 5.78 -11.78
N GLN A 47 9.73 5.61 -11.18
CA GLN A 47 10.59 6.72 -10.79
C GLN A 47 11.36 7.34 -11.97
N GLU A 48 11.44 6.63 -13.11
CA GLU A 48 11.98 7.14 -14.37
C GLU A 48 10.96 8.02 -15.13
N ASP A 49 9.66 7.74 -14.99
CA ASP A 49 8.59 8.56 -15.55
C ASP A 49 8.42 9.84 -14.70
N GLU A 50 8.64 10.99 -15.33
CA GLU A 50 8.57 12.29 -14.66
C GLU A 50 7.18 12.55 -14.03
N PHE A 51 6.11 12.18 -14.72
CA PHE A 51 4.75 12.37 -14.22
C PHE A 51 4.48 11.44 -13.03
N ALA A 52 4.82 10.17 -13.16
CA ALA A 52 4.60 9.17 -12.11
C ALA A 52 5.42 9.50 -10.85
N LYS A 53 6.66 9.97 -11.01
CA LYS A 53 7.49 10.48 -9.92
C LYS A 53 6.89 11.71 -9.23
N GLN A 54 6.43 12.70 -10.01
CA GLN A 54 5.77 13.88 -9.44
C GLN A 54 4.50 13.50 -8.68
N LEU A 55 3.70 12.59 -9.23
CA LEU A 55 2.50 12.08 -8.55
C LEU A 55 2.87 11.39 -7.24
N HIS A 56 3.84 10.48 -7.25
CA HIS A 56 4.38 9.82 -6.07
C HIS A 56 4.81 10.81 -4.99
N ASP A 57 5.65 11.79 -5.33
CA ASP A 57 6.19 12.76 -4.37
C ASP A 57 5.07 13.64 -3.79
N SER A 58 4.10 14.02 -4.62
CA SER A 58 2.93 14.79 -4.18
C SER A 58 2.03 14.02 -3.23
N LEU A 59 1.79 12.72 -3.50
CA LEU A 59 0.99 11.86 -2.63
C LEU A 59 1.70 11.60 -1.30
N LYS A 60 3.03 11.36 -1.32
CA LYS A 60 3.83 11.21 -0.11
C LYS A 60 3.75 12.45 0.77
N ALA A 61 3.94 13.64 0.19
CA ALA A 61 3.84 14.90 0.92
C ALA A 61 2.43 15.09 1.50
N GLU A 62 1.38 14.86 0.71
CA GLU A 62 0.00 14.98 1.17
C GLU A 62 -0.31 14.04 2.34
N LEU A 63 0.04 12.76 2.22
CA LEU A 63 -0.21 11.76 3.25
C LEU A 63 0.57 12.05 4.53
N ARG A 64 1.86 12.40 4.41
CA ARG A 64 2.70 12.80 5.56
C ARG A 64 2.12 14.00 6.29
N ASP A 65 1.74 15.05 5.57
CA ASP A 65 1.19 16.26 6.16
C ASP A 65 -0.18 16.00 6.82
N ARG A 66 -0.97 15.09 6.25
CA ARG A 66 -2.23 14.62 6.84
C ARG A 66 -2.00 13.91 8.19
N ILE A 67 -0.99 13.05 8.29
CA ILE A 67 -0.63 12.37 9.54
C ILE A 67 -0.05 13.38 10.54
N GLY A 68 0.83 14.27 10.09
CA GLY A 68 1.48 15.28 10.93
C GLY A 68 0.53 16.32 11.51
N SER A 69 -0.60 16.57 10.83
CA SER A 69 -1.65 17.49 11.29
C SER A 69 -2.66 16.87 12.27
N LEU A 70 -2.52 15.58 12.60
CA LEU A 70 -3.37 14.93 13.60
C LEU A 70 -3.24 15.61 14.97
N ASN A 71 -4.38 15.83 15.63
CA ASN A 71 -4.40 16.44 16.94
C ASN A 71 -3.92 15.45 18.02
N ARG A 72 -2.66 15.60 18.41
CA ARG A 72 -1.97 14.78 19.43
C ARG A 72 -2.59 14.83 20.82
N LYS A 73 -3.57 15.72 21.07
CA LYS A 73 -4.30 15.77 22.34
C LYS A 73 -5.41 14.73 22.41
N TYR A 74 -5.91 14.21 21.28
CA TYR A 74 -6.95 13.19 21.28
C TYR A 74 -6.43 11.87 21.81
N ILE A 75 -7.23 11.20 22.64
CA ILE A 75 -6.87 9.92 23.27
C ILE A 75 -6.55 8.87 22.21
N SER A 76 -7.40 8.76 21.18
CA SER A 76 -7.20 7.84 20.05
C SER A 76 -5.88 8.05 19.30
N VAL A 77 -5.39 9.29 19.23
CA VAL A 77 -4.09 9.62 18.62
C VAL A 77 -2.94 9.32 19.59
N ARG A 78 -3.13 9.58 20.89
CA ARG A 78 -2.12 9.28 21.93
C ARG A 78 -1.87 7.78 22.07
N ASP A 79 -2.89 6.96 21.92
CA ASP A 79 -2.77 5.50 21.96
C ASP A 79 -1.91 4.95 20.81
N LYS A 80 -1.73 5.74 19.74
CA LYS A 80 -0.96 5.40 18.54
C LYS A 80 0.18 6.39 18.28
N LEU A 81 0.64 7.12 19.31
CA LEU A 81 1.58 8.23 19.16
C LEU A 81 2.90 7.81 18.50
N GLU A 82 3.43 6.63 18.87
CA GLU A 82 4.67 6.11 18.31
C GLU A 82 4.59 5.92 16.78
N LEU A 83 3.48 5.37 16.29
CA LEU A 83 3.24 5.21 14.86
C LEU A 83 3.01 6.56 14.18
N VAL A 84 2.27 7.47 14.82
CA VAL A 84 2.06 8.83 14.29
C VAL A 84 3.40 9.56 14.18
N ASP A 85 4.31 9.42 15.14
CA ASP A 85 5.65 10.02 15.09
C ASP A 85 6.52 9.41 14.00
N LYS A 86 6.53 8.07 13.90
CA LYS A 86 7.23 7.33 12.83
C LYS A 86 6.80 7.85 11.46
N TYR A 87 5.50 7.84 11.16
CA TYR A 87 4.97 8.19 9.84
C TYR A 87 4.76 9.69 9.62
N SER A 88 4.98 10.54 10.63
CA SER A 88 5.12 11.99 10.42
C SER A 88 6.52 12.37 9.92
N SER A 89 7.53 11.52 10.16
CA SER A 89 8.91 11.79 9.78
C SER A 89 9.17 11.51 8.29
N GLU A 90 9.97 12.35 7.64
CA GLU A 90 10.35 12.17 6.23
C GLU A 90 11.08 10.84 5.96
N LYS A 91 11.87 10.38 6.94
CA LYS A 91 12.63 9.13 6.87
C LYS A 91 11.74 7.90 6.62
N ALA A 92 10.55 7.84 7.21
CA ALA A 92 9.61 6.73 6.98
C ALA A 92 9.07 6.70 5.55
N TRP A 93 9.08 7.85 4.86
CA TRP A 93 8.62 8.00 3.48
C TRP A 93 9.74 7.86 2.45
N GLU A 94 11.00 7.60 2.85
CA GLU A 94 12.03 7.19 1.88
C GLU A 94 11.54 5.94 1.13
N TYR A 95 10.98 4.99 1.87
CA TYR A 95 10.27 3.86 1.30
C TYR A 95 9.37 3.17 2.31
N LEU A 96 8.21 2.75 1.83
CA LEU A 96 7.19 2.03 2.57
C LEU A 96 7.02 0.61 2.03
N SER A 97 7.13 -0.38 2.90
CA SER A 97 6.81 -1.78 2.57
C SER A 97 5.29 -2.02 2.55
N ALA A 98 4.86 -3.18 2.03
CA ALA A 98 3.45 -3.56 2.09
C ALA A 98 2.95 -3.71 3.54
N VAL A 99 3.82 -4.19 4.44
CA VAL A 99 3.53 -4.26 5.88
C VAL A 99 3.42 -2.88 6.51
N ASP A 100 4.31 -1.93 6.18
CA ASP A 100 4.19 -0.55 6.65
C ASP A 100 2.88 0.09 6.18
N GLY A 101 2.51 -0.13 4.90
CA GLY A 101 1.23 0.33 4.36
C GLY A 101 0.06 -0.19 5.16
N LEU A 102 0.05 -1.48 5.49
CA LEU A 102 -1.04 -2.10 6.27
C LEU A 102 -1.04 -1.63 7.73
N GLU A 103 0.12 -1.40 8.34
CA GLU A 103 0.25 -0.79 9.67
C GLU A 103 -0.40 0.60 9.70
N VAL A 104 -0.14 1.44 8.70
CA VAL A 104 -0.75 2.77 8.54
C VAL A 104 -2.27 2.66 8.33
N LYS A 105 -2.74 1.75 7.45
CA LYS A 105 -4.18 1.56 7.19
C LYS A 105 -4.95 1.10 8.43
N ASN A 106 -4.36 0.24 9.25
CA ASN A 106 -5.03 -0.31 10.42
C ASN A 106 -5.03 0.65 11.61
N ASN A 107 -3.98 1.45 11.78
CA ASN A 107 -3.78 2.24 12.99
C ASN A 107 -3.94 3.76 12.79
N ILE A 108 -3.58 4.30 11.62
CA ILE A 108 -3.52 5.75 11.38
C ILE A 108 -4.67 6.23 10.51
N SER A 109 -4.97 5.56 9.39
CA SER A 109 -6.09 5.92 8.52
C SER A 109 -7.42 6.09 9.27
N PRO A 110 -7.74 5.25 10.29
CA PRO A 110 -8.93 5.41 11.12
C PRO A 110 -9.02 6.71 11.91
N LEU A 111 -7.89 7.41 12.11
CA LEU A 111 -7.75 8.66 12.85
C LEU A 111 -7.87 9.90 11.94
N ILE A 112 -7.84 9.71 10.60
CA ILE A 112 -7.84 10.81 9.65
C ILE A 112 -9.22 11.47 9.59
N GLU A 113 -9.25 12.75 9.95
CA GLU A 113 -10.49 13.53 9.93
C GLU A 113 -10.88 13.97 8.50
N PRO A 114 -12.19 14.04 8.20
CA PRO A 114 -12.68 14.58 6.94
C PRO A 114 -12.41 16.08 6.84
N ILE A 115 -11.98 16.54 5.66
CA ILE A 115 -11.97 17.98 5.35
C ILE A 115 -13.42 18.43 5.17
N LEU A 116 -13.90 19.32 6.05
CA LEU A 116 -15.29 19.77 6.10
C LEU A 116 -15.76 20.50 4.84
N LYS A 117 -14.84 21.06 4.04
CA LYS A 117 -15.15 21.83 2.82
C LYS A 117 -15.31 20.97 1.56
N GLU A 118 -14.93 19.69 1.61
CA GLU A 118 -14.99 18.81 0.44
C GLU A 118 -16.35 18.14 0.29
N LYS A 119 -16.94 18.23 -0.90
CA LYS A 119 -18.21 17.58 -1.24
C LYS A 119 -18.07 16.06 -1.27
N GLU A 120 -19.13 15.37 -0.84
CA GLU A 120 -19.14 13.90 -0.81
C GLU A 120 -19.16 13.28 -2.21
N SER A 121 -19.89 13.88 -3.15
CA SER A 121 -19.93 13.45 -4.55
C SER A 121 -18.54 13.45 -5.21
N ALA A 122 -17.75 14.50 -4.96
CA ALA A 122 -16.36 14.59 -5.41
C ALA A 122 -15.49 13.47 -4.83
N LYS A 123 -15.61 13.19 -3.52
CA LYS A 123 -14.86 12.10 -2.86
C LYS A 123 -15.19 10.73 -3.44
N ARG A 124 -16.47 10.47 -3.72
CA ARG A 124 -16.90 9.21 -4.34
C ARG A 124 -16.31 9.04 -5.74
N PHE A 125 -16.28 10.11 -6.52
CA PHE A 125 -15.65 10.08 -7.84
C PHE A 125 -14.14 9.88 -7.76
N ASP A 126 -13.45 10.54 -6.82
CA ASP A 126 -12.02 10.29 -6.59
C ASP A 126 -11.75 8.83 -6.24
N LEU A 127 -12.60 8.18 -5.42
CA LEU A 127 -12.41 6.77 -5.07
C LEU A 127 -12.42 5.88 -6.31
N ILE A 128 -13.35 6.13 -7.23
CA ILE A 128 -13.47 5.38 -8.49
C ILE A 128 -12.22 5.60 -9.34
N MET A 129 -11.82 6.86 -9.55
CA MET A 129 -10.66 7.18 -10.37
C MET A 129 -9.35 6.64 -9.80
N LEU A 130 -9.12 6.79 -8.48
CA LEU A 130 -7.94 6.27 -7.81
C LEU A 130 -7.91 4.73 -7.81
N HIS A 131 -9.07 4.07 -7.76
CA HIS A 131 -9.11 2.61 -7.89
C HIS A 131 -8.72 2.13 -9.30
N ILE A 132 -9.14 2.87 -10.34
CA ILE A 132 -8.70 2.62 -11.71
C ILE A 132 -7.18 2.89 -11.85
N GLU A 133 -6.67 3.99 -11.30
CA GLU A 133 -5.22 4.27 -11.28
C GLU A 133 -4.45 3.14 -10.60
N LEU A 134 -4.94 2.63 -9.47
CA LEU A 134 -4.31 1.50 -8.78
C LEU A 134 -4.33 0.21 -9.63
N SER A 135 -5.39 -0.04 -10.42
CA SER A 135 -5.44 -1.20 -11.33
C SER A 135 -4.40 -1.18 -12.45
N LEU A 136 -3.88 0.01 -12.83
CA LEU A 136 -2.76 0.12 -13.76
C LEU A 136 -1.41 -0.20 -13.10
N LEU A 137 -1.35 -0.14 -11.77
CA LEU A 137 -0.13 -0.29 -10.97
C LEU A 137 -0.03 -1.68 -10.32
N ASP A 138 -1.16 -2.30 -10.01
CA ASP A 138 -1.26 -3.63 -9.39
C ASP A 138 -2.21 -4.52 -10.21
N GLU A 139 -1.65 -5.52 -10.87
CA GLU A 139 -2.38 -6.51 -11.69
C GLU A 139 -3.40 -7.33 -10.89
N GLU A 140 -3.31 -7.35 -9.56
CA GLU A 140 -4.30 -8.02 -8.69
C GLU A 140 -5.59 -7.22 -8.53
N VAL A 141 -5.59 -5.93 -8.90
CA VAL A 141 -6.72 -5.01 -8.72
C VAL A 141 -7.52 -4.94 -10.02
N ASP A 142 -8.78 -5.38 -9.95
CA ASP A 142 -9.72 -5.30 -11.07
C ASP A 142 -10.66 -4.10 -10.90
N ALA A 143 -10.52 -3.11 -11.79
CA ALA A 143 -11.35 -1.90 -11.83
C ALA A 143 -12.29 -1.84 -13.05
N SER A 144 -12.55 -2.97 -13.73
CA SER A 144 -13.43 -3.03 -14.90
C SER A 144 -14.84 -2.47 -14.63
N GLY A 145 -15.39 -2.73 -13.45
CA GLY A 145 -16.66 -2.17 -13.01
C GLY A 145 -16.63 -0.65 -12.82
N ASP A 146 -15.51 -0.11 -12.36
CA ASP A 146 -15.33 1.34 -12.14
C ASP A 146 -15.24 2.11 -13.45
N ILE A 147 -14.58 1.54 -14.47
CA ILE A 147 -14.52 2.11 -15.82
C ILE A 147 -15.95 2.32 -16.37
N GLN A 148 -16.82 1.32 -16.20
CA GLN A 148 -18.22 1.43 -16.62
C GLN A 148 -18.96 2.54 -15.86
N ILE A 149 -18.70 2.67 -14.56
CA ILE A 149 -19.29 3.75 -13.74
C ILE A 149 -18.84 5.13 -14.24
N VAL A 150 -17.56 5.30 -14.60
CA VAL A 150 -17.05 6.57 -15.16
C VAL A 150 -17.73 6.90 -16.48
N ALA A 151 -17.89 5.91 -17.38
CA ALA A 151 -18.60 6.10 -18.64
C ALA A 151 -20.07 6.50 -18.42
N ASP A 152 -20.75 5.92 -17.43
CA ASP A 152 -22.14 6.26 -17.11
C ASP A 152 -22.28 7.65 -16.45
N ILE A 153 -21.31 8.04 -15.62
CA ILE A 153 -21.18 9.40 -15.07
C ILE A 153 -21.02 10.40 -16.22
N ALA A 154 -20.19 10.10 -17.21
CA ALA A 154 -19.98 10.97 -18.36
C ALA A 154 -21.27 11.15 -19.17
N LYS A 155 -21.99 10.06 -19.47
CA LYS A 155 -23.32 10.11 -20.12
C LYS A 155 -24.33 10.94 -19.33
N ALA A 156 -24.32 10.85 -18.00
CA ALA A 156 -25.20 11.62 -17.15
C ALA A 156 -24.88 13.13 -17.19
N LEU A 157 -23.59 13.48 -17.20
CA LEU A 157 -23.14 14.86 -17.33
C LEU A 157 -23.45 15.44 -18.71
N GLU A 158 -23.34 14.66 -19.79
CA GLU A 158 -23.68 15.13 -21.14
C GLU A 158 -25.16 15.54 -21.27
N LYS A 159 -26.07 14.95 -20.49
CA LYS A 159 -27.47 15.41 -20.43
C LYS A 159 -27.60 16.83 -19.85
N LYS A 160 -26.58 17.32 -19.14
CA LYS A 160 -26.50 18.64 -18.50
C LYS A 160 -25.63 19.65 -19.27
N MET A 161 -25.44 19.46 -20.58
CA MET A 161 -24.64 20.33 -21.47
C MET A 161 -25.11 21.80 -21.57
N ARG A 162 -26.27 22.15 -20.98
CA ARG A 162 -26.71 23.54 -20.81
C ARG A 162 -25.84 24.29 -19.79
N ILE A 163 -25.19 23.58 -18.87
CA ILE A 163 -24.29 24.15 -17.87
C ILE A 163 -22.94 24.46 -18.53
N THR A 164 -22.49 25.72 -18.46
CA THR A 164 -21.25 26.18 -19.12
C THR A 164 -20.03 25.38 -18.70
N GLN A 165 -19.92 25.04 -17.40
CA GLN A 165 -18.80 24.26 -16.87
C GLN A 165 -18.75 22.84 -17.47
N VAL A 166 -19.91 22.19 -17.61
CA VAL A 166 -20.03 20.86 -18.24
C VAL A 166 -19.68 20.95 -19.72
N LYS A 167 -20.21 21.96 -20.43
CA LYS A 167 -19.94 22.17 -21.85
C LYS A 167 -18.45 22.39 -22.14
N ALA A 168 -17.73 23.06 -21.23
CA ALA A 168 -16.29 23.28 -21.35
C ALA A 168 -15.48 21.98 -21.32
N LYS A 169 -16.00 20.92 -20.69
CA LYS A 169 -15.35 19.60 -20.55
C LYS A 169 -15.92 18.54 -21.50
N LYS A 170 -16.64 18.95 -22.55
CA LYS A 170 -17.25 18.05 -23.55
C LYS A 170 -16.25 17.05 -24.14
N LYS A 171 -15.02 17.49 -24.44
CA LYS A 171 -14.00 16.62 -25.06
C LYS A 171 -13.69 15.44 -24.16
N THR A 172 -13.39 15.70 -22.89
CA THR A 172 -13.09 14.68 -21.87
C THR A 172 -14.28 13.76 -21.64
N LEU A 173 -15.50 14.28 -21.61
CA LEU A 173 -16.73 13.47 -21.49
C LEU A 173 -16.93 12.51 -22.66
N ALA A 174 -16.54 12.90 -23.88
CA ALA A 174 -16.62 12.05 -25.05
C ALA A 174 -15.50 10.98 -25.04
N GLU A 175 -14.27 11.36 -24.68
CA GLU A 175 -13.09 10.47 -24.62
C GLU A 175 -13.34 9.27 -23.67
N VAL A 176 -13.78 9.53 -22.44
CA VAL A 176 -13.98 8.48 -21.42
C VAL A 176 -15.09 7.48 -21.75
N GLN A 177 -15.92 7.76 -22.77
CA GLN A 177 -16.96 6.85 -23.24
C GLN A 177 -16.50 5.92 -24.37
N THR A 178 -15.29 6.10 -24.88
CA THR A 178 -14.73 5.28 -25.97
C THR A 178 -13.84 4.17 -25.42
N GLU A 179 -13.92 2.98 -26.00
CA GLU A 179 -13.07 1.84 -25.60
C GLU A 179 -11.59 2.11 -25.88
N GLU A 180 -11.28 2.76 -27.00
CA GLU A 180 -9.91 3.15 -27.40
C GLU A 180 -9.18 3.97 -26.32
N PHE A 181 -9.91 4.84 -25.61
CA PHE A 181 -9.34 5.63 -24.53
C PHE A 181 -8.83 4.77 -23.37
N TRP A 182 -9.51 3.66 -23.07
CA TRP A 182 -9.18 2.77 -21.95
C TRP A 182 -8.14 1.71 -22.30
N GLU A 183 -7.96 1.37 -23.58
CA GLU A 183 -6.98 0.36 -24.02
C GLU A 183 -5.52 0.79 -23.82
N ASN A 184 -5.21 2.08 -23.97
CA ASN A 184 -3.84 2.63 -23.89
C ASN A 184 -3.71 3.77 -22.87
N ILE A 185 -4.48 3.68 -21.78
CA ILE A 185 -4.59 4.78 -20.83
C ILE A 185 -3.33 4.93 -19.96
N SER A 186 -2.87 6.17 -19.80
CA SER A 186 -1.76 6.52 -18.91
C SER A 186 -2.24 7.09 -17.56
N LEU A 187 -1.39 7.03 -16.54
CA LEU A 187 -1.64 7.68 -15.24
C LEU A 187 -1.91 9.18 -15.40
N SER A 188 -1.24 9.83 -16.35
CA SER A 188 -1.41 11.26 -16.62
C SER A 188 -2.81 11.60 -17.13
N GLU A 189 -3.39 10.71 -17.95
CA GLU A 189 -4.73 10.89 -18.49
C GLU A 189 -5.80 10.62 -17.45
N LEU A 190 -5.61 9.61 -16.59
CA LEU A 190 -6.51 9.35 -15.47
C LEU A 190 -6.55 10.54 -14.50
N GLU A 191 -5.38 11.07 -14.13
CA GLU A 191 -5.29 12.24 -13.25
C GLU A 191 -5.92 13.50 -13.89
N ARG A 192 -5.77 13.68 -15.21
CA ARG A 192 -6.47 14.74 -15.96
C ARG A 192 -7.98 14.56 -15.86
N VAL A 193 -8.50 13.37 -16.17
CA VAL A 193 -9.93 13.06 -16.10
C VAL A 193 -10.46 13.29 -14.69
N ARG A 194 -9.73 12.80 -13.67
CA ARG A 194 -10.07 12.97 -12.26
C ARG A 194 -10.22 14.45 -11.90
N LYS A 195 -9.22 15.27 -12.23
CA LYS A 195 -9.23 16.72 -11.92
C LYS A 195 -10.32 17.48 -12.69
N GLU A 196 -10.55 17.14 -13.96
CA GLU A 196 -11.53 17.86 -14.79
C GLU A 196 -12.98 17.53 -14.47
N LEU A 197 -13.28 16.27 -14.14
CA LEU A 197 -14.65 15.82 -13.88
C LEU A 197 -15.05 15.95 -12.41
N ARG A 198 -14.09 15.98 -11.47
CA ARG A 198 -14.36 16.07 -10.03
C ARG A 198 -15.29 17.22 -9.66
N SER A 199 -15.06 18.42 -10.18
CA SER A 199 -15.89 19.58 -9.86
C SER A 199 -17.30 19.47 -10.45
N LEU A 200 -17.47 18.71 -11.54
CA LEU A 200 -18.76 18.51 -12.20
C LEU A 200 -19.67 17.54 -11.45
N MET A 201 -19.13 16.76 -10.49
CA MET A 201 -19.90 15.80 -9.70
C MET A 201 -21.03 16.46 -8.91
N GLU A 202 -20.88 17.73 -8.54
CA GLU A 202 -21.93 18.51 -7.88
C GLU A 202 -23.21 18.62 -8.71
N PHE A 203 -23.09 18.57 -10.05
CA PHE A 203 -24.25 18.63 -10.93
C PHE A 203 -24.98 17.29 -11.03
N LEU A 204 -24.42 16.19 -10.52
CA LEU A 204 -25.08 14.88 -10.50
C LEU A 204 -25.78 14.59 -9.17
N GLU A 205 -25.57 15.42 -8.15
CA GLU A 205 -26.32 15.33 -6.90
C GLU A 205 -27.81 15.50 -7.21
N LYS A 206 -28.60 14.48 -6.85
CA LYS A 206 -30.06 14.52 -6.97
C LYS A 206 -30.60 15.55 -5.98
N GLU A 207 -31.59 16.34 -6.41
CA GLU A 207 -32.50 16.99 -5.47
C GLU A 207 -33.07 15.91 -4.54
N GLU A 208 -32.80 16.06 -3.25
CA GLU A 208 -33.33 15.32 -2.10
C GLU A 208 -33.58 13.82 -2.34
N THR A 209 -32.72 12.98 -1.78
CA THR A 209 -33.10 11.60 -1.42
C THR A 209 -34.41 11.65 -0.64
N LYS A 210 -35.52 11.29 -1.27
CA LYS A 210 -36.81 11.05 -0.59
C LYS A 210 -36.52 10.12 0.58
N ILE A 211 -36.64 10.63 1.81
CA ILE A 211 -36.50 9.84 3.02
C ILE A 211 -37.68 8.88 3.05
N PHE A 212 -37.46 7.61 2.72
CA PHE A 212 -38.46 6.58 2.90
C PHE A 212 -38.46 6.20 4.38
N LYS A 213 -39.46 6.67 5.13
CA LYS A 213 -39.73 6.15 6.47
C LYS A 213 -40.55 4.87 6.28
N ILE A 214 -39.88 3.73 6.36
CA ILE A 214 -40.51 2.42 6.29
C ILE A 214 -40.76 1.99 7.73
N ASP A 215 -42.03 1.90 8.11
CA ASP A 215 -42.47 1.30 9.37
C ASP A 215 -42.79 -0.17 9.07
N ILE A 216 -41.95 -1.08 9.56
CA ILE A 216 -42.06 -2.52 9.32
C ILE A 216 -42.36 -3.15 10.68
N GLU A 217 -43.51 -3.80 10.82
CA GLU A 217 -43.81 -4.63 12.00
C GLU A 217 -42.91 -5.87 11.99
N ASP A 218 -42.25 -6.16 13.11
CA ASP A 218 -41.35 -7.29 13.25
C ASP A 218 -42.12 -8.63 13.19
N GLU A 219 -41.87 -9.44 12.16
CA GLU A 219 -42.37 -10.81 12.07
C GLU A 219 -41.25 -11.79 12.49
N ILE A 220 -41.38 -12.39 13.68
CA ILE A 220 -40.40 -13.36 14.19
C ILE A 220 -40.60 -14.68 13.46
N THR A 221 -39.67 -15.02 12.57
CA THR A 221 -39.61 -16.32 11.89
C THR A 221 -38.40 -17.12 12.37
N GLU A 222 -38.48 -18.46 12.36
CA GLU A 222 -37.33 -19.32 12.64
C GLU A 222 -36.25 -19.10 11.58
N GLY A 223 -35.16 -18.43 11.98
CA GLY A 223 -34.07 -18.09 11.08
C GLY A 223 -33.46 -19.32 10.43
N LYS A 224 -33.58 -19.44 9.10
CA LYS A 224 -32.73 -20.36 8.35
C LYS A 224 -31.27 -19.94 8.58
N LYS A 225 -30.38 -20.91 8.79
CA LYS A 225 -28.92 -20.69 8.78
C LYS A 225 -28.55 -20.00 7.46
N VAL A 226 -28.45 -18.67 7.50
CA VAL A 226 -27.84 -17.89 6.42
C VAL A 226 -26.42 -18.41 6.33
N GLY A 227 -26.07 -18.99 5.18
CA GLY A 227 -24.71 -19.45 4.92
C GLY A 227 -23.77 -18.32 5.28
N THR A 228 -22.76 -18.62 6.09
CA THR A 228 -21.78 -17.62 6.52
C THR A 228 -21.23 -16.98 5.25
N LEU A 229 -21.47 -15.67 5.08
CA LEU A 229 -20.77 -14.87 4.08
C LEU A 229 -19.29 -14.97 4.43
N ARG A 230 -18.61 -15.98 3.88
CA ARG A 230 -17.16 -16.12 3.99
C ARG A 230 -16.59 -15.04 3.10
N PHE A 231 -16.34 -13.87 3.68
CA PHE A 231 -15.38 -12.94 3.11
C PHE A 231 -14.09 -13.74 2.91
N LYS A 232 -13.78 -14.11 1.66
CA LYS A 232 -12.52 -14.79 1.35
C LYS A 232 -11.43 -13.73 1.45
N THR A 233 -10.89 -13.52 2.65
CA THR A 233 -9.64 -12.80 2.85
C THR A 233 -8.60 -13.41 1.91
N SER A 234 -7.99 -12.58 1.06
CA SER A 234 -6.98 -13.03 0.09
C SER A 234 -5.80 -13.67 0.83
N TYR A 235 -5.08 -14.58 0.17
CA TYR A 235 -3.88 -15.18 0.77
C TYR A 235 -2.87 -14.11 1.18
N LYS A 236 -2.63 -13.12 0.31
CA LYS A 236 -1.80 -11.92 0.58
C LYS A 236 -2.16 -11.26 1.90
N GLN A 237 -3.45 -10.98 2.09
CA GLN A 237 -3.94 -10.27 3.27
C GLN A 237 -3.65 -11.06 4.54
N LYS A 238 -3.86 -12.39 4.53
CA LYS A 238 -3.52 -13.25 5.68
C LYS A 238 -2.04 -13.23 6.01
N VAL A 239 -1.18 -13.22 5.00
CA VAL A 239 0.27 -13.14 5.20
C VAL A 239 0.67 -11.79 5.78
N LEU A 240 0.13 -10.69 5.25
CA LEU A 240 0.40 -9.34 5.77
C LEU A 240 -0.05 -9.19 7.23
N ASP A 241 -1.27 -9.66 7.56
CA ASP A 241 -1.79 -9.65 8.93
C ASP A 241 -0.86 -10.43 9.87
N TYR A 242 -0.44 -11.63 9.47
CA TYR A 242 0.53 -12.44 10.23
C TYR A 242 1.85 -11.70 10.45
N LEU A 243 2.40 -11.05 9.41
CA LEU A 243 3.68 -10.35 9.49
C LEU A 243 3.63 -9.14 10.44
N ILE A 244 2.49 -8.45 10.52
CA ILE A 244 2.28 -7.37 11.49
C ILE A 244 2.22 -7.91 12.91
N GLU A 245 1.38 -8.93 13.14
CA GLU A 245 1.21 -9.56 14.45
C GLU A 245 2.50 -10.21 14.97
N ASN A 246 3.39 -10.63 14.06
CA ASN A 246 4.63 -11.33 14.36
C ASN A 246 5.87 -10.50 13.99
N SER A 247 5.77 -9.17 13.94
CA SER A 247 6.89 -8.28 13.60
C SER A 247 8.11 -8.47 14.52
N ASP A 248 7.89 -8.92 15.76
CA ASP A 248 8.94 -9.21 16.73
C ASP A 248 9.63 -10.57 16.56
N ASN A 249 9.12 -11.43 15.68
CA ASN A 249 9.66 -12.76 15.43
C ASN A 249 11.13 -12.67 14.97
N PRO A 250 12.05 -13.43 15.61
CA PRO A 250 13.47 -13.42 15.26
C PRO A 250 13.77 -13.71 13.79
N VAL A 251 13.01 -14.60 13.14
CA VAL A 251 13.21 -14.95 11.73
C VAL A 251 12.84 -13.79 10.81
N ILE A 252 11.73 -13.09 11.10
CA ILE A 252 11.31 -11.91 10.34
C ILE A 252 12.32 -10.77 10.53
N LYS A 253 12.83 -10.57 11.76
CA LYS A 253 13.91 -9.61 12.04
C LYS A 253 15.19 -9.94 11.26
N LYS A 254 15.58 -11.21 11.18
CA LYS A 254 16.75 -11.63 10.37
C LYS A 254 16.57 -11.26 8.89
N ILE A 255 15.41 -11.54 8.31
CA ILE A 255 15.08 -11.18 6.92
C ILE A 255 15.24 -9.67 6.70
N LYS A 256 14.62 -8.87 7.58
CA LYS A 256 14.63 -7.41 7.50
C LYS A 256 16.04 -6.84 7.64
N ASN A 257 16.88 -7.44 8.47
CA ASN A 257 18.24 -6.97 8.77
C ASN A 257 19.32 -7.57 7.83
N LEU A 258 18.95 -8.34 6.80
CA LEU A 258 19.90 -9.08 5.94
C LEU A 258 20.84 -10.00 6.75
N GLU A 259 20.30 -10.74 7.71
CA GLU A 259 21.02 -11.73 8.51
C GLU A 259 20.80 -13.14 7.98
N GLN A 260 21.83 -14.00 8.10
CA GLN A 260 21.79 -15.38 7.60
C GLN A 260 20.64 -16.17 8.24
N LEU A 261 19.79 -16.73 7.40
CA LEU A 261 18.81 -17.73 7.79
C LEU A 261 19.45 -19.11 7.88
N ASN A 262 19.02 -19.89 8.87
CA ASN A 262 19.31 -21.31 8.95
C ASN A 262 18.17 -22.15 8.39
N ILE A 263 18.40 -23.45 8.17
CA ILE A 263 17.41 -24.38 7.63
C ILE A 263 16.14 -24.46 8.51
N GLY A 264 16.30 -24.32 9.83
CA GLY A 264 15.17 -24.29 10.78
C GLY A 264 14.29 -23.05 10.59
N ASP A 265 14.91 -21.88 10.36
CA ASP A 265 14.22 -20.63 10.08
C ASP A 265 13.36 -20.78 8.81
N ILE A 266 13.92 -21.32 7.72
CA ILE A 266 13.18 -21.54 6.46
C ILE A 266 12.01 -22.51 6.66
N ARG A 267 12.24 -23.65 7.32
CA ARG A 267 11.18 -24.63 7.61
C ARG A 267 10.05 -24.05 8.45
N GLN A 268 10.37 -23.15 9.38
CA GLN A 268 9.36 -22.45 10.16
C GLN A 268 8.48 -21.57 9.27
N LEU A 269 9.08 -20.78 8.37
CA LEU A 269 8.35 -19.93 7.43
C LEU A 269 7.49 -20.75 6.46
N GLU A 270 8.02 -21.85 5.92
CA GLU A 270 7.28 -22.78 5.07
C GLU A 270 6.06 -23.35 5.79
N LYS A 271 6.23 -23.78 7.04
CA LYS A 271 5.12 -24.31 7.85
C LYS A 271 4.02 -23.28 8.01
N VAL A 272 4.36 -22.05 8.39
CA VAL A 272 3.39 -20.97 8.58
C VAL A 272 2.66 -20.66 7.26
N LEU A 273 3.40 -20.44 6.17
CA LEU A 273 2.83 -20.03 4.88
C LEU A 273 2.01 -21.13 4.20
N TRP A 274 2.41 -22.40 4.34
CA TRP A 274 1.84 -23.53 3.61
C TRP A 274 0.89 -24.42 4.42
N GLN A 275 0.80 -24.24 5.74
CA GLN A 275 -0.09 -25.03 6.59
C GLN A 275 -1.00 -24.16 7.48
N GLU A 276 -0.51 -23.04 8.00
CA GLU A 276 -1.26 -22.23 8.97
C GLU A 276 -2.10 -21.13 8.28
N LEU A 277 -1.50 -20.39 7.34
CA LEU A 277 -2.17 -19.27 6.66
C LEU A 277 -2.91 -19.69 5.39
N GLY A 278 -2.45 -20.75 4.74
CA GLY A 278 -3.02 -21.30 3.52
C GLY A 278 -2.34 -22.60 3.15
N SER A 279 -2.51 -23.05 1.91
CA SER A 279 -1.81 -24.22 1.36
C SER A 279 -0.59 -23.82 0.52
N LYS A 280 0.33 -24.76 0.29
CA LYS A 280 1.43 -24.58 -0.67
C LYS A 280 0.93 -24.16 -2.07
N LYS A 281 -0.22 -24.68 -2.49
CA LYS A 281 -0.84 -24.32 -3.77
C LYS A 281 -1.34 -22.86 -3.78
N ASP A 282 -1.85 -22.36 -2.65
CA ASP A 282 -2.26 -20.95 -2.53
C ASP A 282 -1.03 -20.02 -2.61
N TYR A 283 0.07 -20.42 -1.97
CA TYR A 283 1.36 -19.74 -2.07
C TYR A 283 1.89 -19.72 -3.51
N GLU A 284 1.97 -20.88 -4.18
CA GLU A 284 2.43 -20.99 -5.56
C GLU A 284 1.54 -20.21 -6.53
N LYS A 285 0.22 -20.24 -6.32
CA LYS A 285 -0.72 -19.45 -7.13
C LYS A 285 -0.51 -17.95 -6.95
N HIS A 286 -0.27 -17.50 -5.72
CA HIS A 286 -0.07 -16.09 -5.40
C HIS A 286 1.26 -15.56 -5.94
N ILE A 287 2.31 -16.37 -5.89
CA ILE A 287 3.64 -15.98 -6.39
C ILE A 287 3.73 -16.08 -7.91
N GLY A 288 2.96 -17.00 -8.52
CA GLY A 288 2.94 -17.18 -9.97
C GLY A 288 4.33 -17.47 -10.54
N ASN A 289 4.69 -16.78 -11.61
CA ASN A 289 6.01 -16.87 -12.25
C ASN A 289 7.07 -15.94 -11.64
N ARG A 290 6.74 -15.16 -10.60
CA ARG A 290 7.76 -14.36 -9.90
C ARG A 290 8.74 -15.36 -9.29
N MET A 291 10.03 -15.24 -9.60
CA MET A 291 11.09 -16.18 -9.19
C MET A 291 11.36 -16.13 -7.68
N TYR A 292 10.37 -16.43 -6.85
CA TYR A 292 10.56 -16.62 -5.41
C TYR A 292 10.66 -18.11 -5.15
N GLY A 293 11.79 -18.69 -5.57
CA GLY A 293 12.13 -20.07 -5.24
C GLY A 293 12.18 -20.33 -3.74
N ASN A 294 12.19 -19.28 -2.91
CA ASN A 294 12.31 -19.34 -1.46
C ASN A 294 11.27 -18.45 -0.76
N VAL A 295 10.58 -19.00 0.24
CA VAL A 295 9.59 -18.30 1.09
C VAL A 295 10.14 -17.04 1.77
N ALA A 296 11.43 -17.02 2.08
CA ALA A 296 12.09 -15.88 2.71
C ALA A 296 12.22 -14.68 1.75
N ILE A 297 12.42 -14.92 0.45
CA ILE A 297 12.44 -13.88 -0.58
C ILE A 297 11.06 -13.23 -0.68
N PHE A 298 10.00 -14.06 -0.70
CA PHE A 298 8.64 -13.56 -0.70
C PHE A 298 8.34 -12.73 0.55
N ILE A 299 8.69 -13.21 1.74
CA ILE A 299 8.50 -12.44 2.98
C ILE A 299 9.29 -11.13 2.93
N ARG A 300 10.54 -11.15 2.43
CA ARG A 300 11.34 -9.93 2.26
C ARG A 300 10.66 -8.90 1.36
N SER A 301 10.01 -9.34 0.28
CA SER A 301 9.25 -8.44 -0.61
C SER A 301 8.04 -7.77 0.07
N LEU A 302 7.54 -8.35 1.17
CA LEU A 302 6.41 -7.80 1.92
C LEU A 302 6.84 -6.91 3.10
N VAL A 303 7.88 -7.32 3.84
CA VAL A 303 8.37 -6.61 5.03
C VAL A 303 9.42 -5.53 4.72
N GLY A 304 10.03 -5.59 3.53
CA GLY A 304 11.13 -4.73 3.12
C GLY A 304 12.44 -5.00 3.88
N ILE A 305 13.39 -4.07 3.73
CA ILE A 305 14.70 -4.13 4.38
C ILE A 305 14.87 -2.95 5.35
N ASP A 306 15.51 -3.21 6.49
CA ASP A 306 16.03 -2.16 7.37
C ASP A 306 17.23 -1.49 6.69
N ARG A 307 16.99 -0.34 6.07
CA ARG A 307 17.99 0.40 5.30
C ARG A 307 19.20 0.78 6.14
N GLU A 308 19.01 1.19 7.39
CA GLU A 308 20.13 1.64 8.21
C GLU A 308 21.07 0.49 8.52
N LYS A 309 20.51 -0.68 8.86
CA LYS A 309 21.32 -1.89 9.07
C LYS A 309 21.95 -2.39 7.78
N ALA A 310 21.24 -2.34 6.66
CA ALA A 310 21.79 -2.74 5.36
C ALA A 310 22.96 -1.85 4.94
N LEU A 311 22.82 -0.53 5.08
CA LEU A 311 23.88 0.44 4.83
C LEU A 311 25.06 0.23 5.78
N GLN A 312 24.80 0.03 7.08
CA GLN A 312 25.85 -0.25 8.07
C GLN A 312 26.63 -1.52 7.73
N LYS A 313 25.94 -2.60 7.35
CA LYS A 313 26.58 -3.85 6.91
C LYS A 313 27.42 -3.64 5.68
N PHE A 314 26.94 -2.87 4.70
CA PHE A 314 27.72 -2.56 3.51
C PHE A 314 28.97 -1.72 3.83
N SER A 315 28.84 -0.67 4.66
CA SER A 315 29.98 0.15 5.08
C SER A 315 31.06 -0.69 5.79
N GLN A 316 30.67 -1.62 6.65
CA GLN A 316 31.58 -2.60 7.25
C GLN A 316 32.23 -3.49 6.19
N PHE A 317 31.46 -3.93 5.19
CA PHE A 317 31.93 -4.80 4.12
C PHE A 317 33.04 -4.18 3.27
N ILE A 318 32.99 -2.87 3.04
CA ILE A 318 34.02 -2.13 2.28
C ILE A 318 35.12 -1.50 3.14
N ASN A 319 35.10 -1.72 4.46
CA ASN A 319 35.98 -1.07 5.44
C ASN A 319 36.03 0.47 5.29
N ALA A 320 34.92 1.10 4.92
CA ALA A 320 34.84 2.54 4.76
C ALA A 320 34.15 3.17 5.97
N ASN A 321 34.67 4.30 6.45
CA ASN A 321 34.05 5.06 7.54
C ASN A 321 32.70 5.67 7.11
N SER A 322 32.54 6.02 5.83
CA SER A 322 31.29 6.55 5.26
C SER A 322 31.27 6.42 3.73
N LEU A 323 30.09 6.22 3.15
CA LEU A 323 29.86 6.28 1.70
C LEU A 323 29.73 7.73 1.24
N ASN A 324 30.15 8.03 0.01
CA ASN A 324 29.81 9.32 -0.60
C ASN A 324 28.34 9.33 -1.09
N THR A 325 27.81 10.51 -1.42
CA THR A 325 26.40 10.68 -1.82
C THR A 325 26.00 9.77 -2.99
N MET A 326 26.83 9.70 -4.04
CA MET A 326 26.51 8.93 -5.24
C MET A 326 26.57 7.41 -5.00
N GLN A 327 27.52 6.95 -4.18
CA GLN A 327 27.59 5.56 -3.72
C GLN A 327 26.32 5.21 -2.93
N LEU A 328 25.91 6.08 -2.00
CA LEU A 328 24.72 5.88 -1.19
C LEU A 328 23.45 5.85 -2.04
N GLU A 329 23.31 6.70 -3.05
CA GLU A 329 22.19 6.67 -4.00
C GLU A 329 22.12 5.34 -4.76
N TYR A 330 23.23 4.89 -5.34
CA TYR A 330 23.27 3.63 -6.09
C TYR A 330 22.90 2.44 -5.20
N LEU A 331 23.39 2.45 -3.96
CA LEU A 331 23.08 1.39 -2.99
C LEU A 331 21.63 1.44 -2.55
N LYS A 332 21.05 2.63 -2.34
CA LYS A 332 19.62 2.78 -2.06
C LYS A 332 18.77 2.21 -3.20
N SER A 333 19.13 2.47 -4.46
CA SER A 333 18.43 1.87 -5.61
C SER A 333 18.45 0.33 -5.59
N ILE A 334 19.57 -0.29 -5.17
CA ILE A 334 19.63 -1.75 -4.97
C ILE A 334 18.65 -2.17 -3.87
N LEU A 335 18.69 -1.50 -2.72
CA LEU A 335 17.83 -1.83 -1.58
C LEU A 335 16.34 -1.64 -1.90
N ASP A 336 15.99 -0.63 -2.68
CA ASP A 336 14.61 -0.38 -3.13
C ASP A 336 14.14 -1.52 -4.04
N TYR A 337 14.98 -1.92 -5.01
CA TYR A 337 14.69 -3.05 -5.87
C TYR A 337 14.51 -4.35 -5.09
N VAL A 338 15.41 -4.66 -4.15
CA VAL A 338 15.31 -5.87 -3.32
C VAL A 338 14.12 -5.80 -2.36
N SER A 339 13.75 -4.61 -1.89
CA SER A 339 12.58 -4.48 -1.00
C SER A 339 11.26 -4.75 -1.75
N VAL A 340 11.18 -4.45 -3.04
CA VAL A 340 10.02 -4.77 -3.89
C VAL A 340 10.06 -6.21 -4.42
N ASN A 341 11.24 -6.65 -4.88
CA ASN A 341 11.40 -7.93 -5.56
C ASN A 341 11.86 -9.06 -4.64
N GLY A 342 12.15 -8.78 -3.37
CA GLY A 342 12.68 -9.74 -2.40
C GLY A 342 14.14 -10.18 -2.63
N ASP A 343 14.68 -10.03 -3.83
CA ASP A 343 16.04 -10.44 -4.18
C ASP A 343 16.59 -9.67 -5.40
N ILE A 344 17.90 -9.74 -5.63
CA ILE A 344 18.56 -9.15 -6.80
C ILE A 344 19.73 -10.02 -7.25
N SER A 345 19.88 -10.19 -8.57
CA SER A 345 21.00 -10.93 -9.17
C SER A 345 22.01 -9.98 -9.81
N GLY A 346 23.25 -10.44 -9.99
CA GLY A 346 24.25 -9.70 -10.73
C GLY A 346 23.86 -9.43 -12.19
N GLN A 347 23.03 -10.29 -12.80
CA GLN A 347 22.52 -10.05 -14.16
C GLN A 347 21.57 -8.86 -14.20
N ILE A 348 20.72 -8.69 -13.18
CA ILE A 348 19.81 -7.54 -13.07
C ILE A 348 20.64 -6.25 -12.98
N LEU A 349 21.72 -6.25 -12.20
CA LEU A 349 22.59 -5.06 -12.10
C LEU A 349 23.23 -4.65 -13.43
N VAL A 350 23.54 -5.62 -14.30
CA VAL A 350 24.22 -5.36 -15.58
C VAL A 350 23.24 -5.06 -16.70
N ASN A 351 22.08 -5.72 -16.73
CA ASN A 351 21.20 -5.73 -17.89
C ASN A 351 19.93 -4.90 -17.71
N ASN A 352 19.53 -4.60 -16.47
CA ASN A 352 18.25 -3.98 -16.19
C ASN A 352 18.43 -2.54 -15.72
N LYS A 353 17.52 -1.69 -16.18
CA LYS A 353 17.40 -0.32 -15.67
C LYS A 353 16.91 -0.31 -14.20
N PRO A 354 17.32 0.69 -13.39
CA PRO A 354 18.22 1.80 -13.74
C PRO A 354 19.72 1.42 -13.63
N PHE A 355 20.04 0.21 -13.17
CA PHE A 355 21.38 -0.21 -12.78
C PHE A 355 22.39 -0.26 -13.93
N ASN A 356 21.94 -0.59 -15.13
CA ASN A 356 22.80 -0.63 -16.31
C ASN A 356 23.25 0.75 -16.81
N GLU A 357 22.58 1.84 -16.38
CA GLU A 357 22.96 3.22 -16.70
C GLU A 357 23.96 3.80 -15.67
N PHE A 358 24.14 3.12 -14.54
CA PHE A 358 25.03 3.57 -13.47
C PHE A 358 26.49 3.36 -13.84
N ASN A 359 27.33 4.40 -13.65
CA ASN A 359 28.77 4.28 -13.85
C ASN A 359 29.45 3.67 -12.62
N TRP A 360 29.20 2.38 -12.37
CA TRP A 360 29.68 1.67 -11.19
C TRP A 360 31.21 1.76 -11.00
N GLN A 361 31.98 1.77 -12.09
CA GLN A 361 33.44 1.86 -12.04
C GLN A 361 33.91 3.24 -11.60
N GLU A 362 33.27 4.32 -12.05
CA GLU A 362 33.58 5.68 -11.62
C GLU A 362 33.22 5.91 -10.15
N VAL A 363 32.05 5.41 -9.73
CA VAL A 363 31.51 5.63 -8.39
C VAL A 363 32.19 4.78 -7.32
N TYR A 364 32.49 3.53 -7.61
CA TYR A 364 33.05 2.58 -6.64
C TYR A 364 34.52 2.24 -6.87
N GLY A 365 35.07 2.47 -8.07
CA GLY A 365 36.48 2.23 -8.37
C GLY A 365 36.98 0.87 -7.90
N GLN A 366 37.93 0.88 -6.95
CA GLN A 366 38.52 -0.34 -6.38
C GLN A 366 37.53 -1.15 -5.53
N HIS A 367 36.47 -0.53 -5.04
CA HIS A 367 35.42 -1.17 -4.24
C HIS A 367 34.34 -1.84 -5.09
N LEU A 368 34.39 -1.77 -6.43
CA LEU A 368 33.37 -2.36 -7.30
C LEU A 368 33.13 -3.86 -7.03
N ARG A 369 34.21 -4.61 -6.75
CA ARG A 369 34.12 -6.04 -6.39
C ARG A 369 33.27 -6.30 -5.14
N HIS A 370 33.14 -5.32 -4.26
CA HIS A 370 32.36 -5.44 -3.03
C HIS A 370 30.87 -5.29 -3.28
N ILE A 371 30.46 -4.57 -4.34
CA ILE A 371 29.05 -4.52 -4.77
C ILE A 371 28.57 -5.90 -5.23
N GLY A 372 29.35 -6.57 -6.09
CA GLY A 372 29.02 -7.93 -6.54
C GLY A 372 28.91 -8.92 -5.38
N LYS A 373 29.84 -8.84 -4.41
CA LYS A 373 29.79 -9.67 -3.19
C LYS A 373 28.62 -9.30 -2.27
N PHE A 374 28.24 -8.03 -2.18
CA PHE A 374 27.10 -7.60 -1.37
C PHE A 374 25.79 -8.11 -1.97
N VAL A 375 25.64 -8.06 -3.29
CA VAL A 375 24.50 -8.63 -4.01
C VAL A 375 24.43 -10.14 -3.82
N ALA A 376 25.56 -10.84 -3.94
CA ALA A 376 25.62 -12.26 -3.61
C ALA A 376 25.20 -12.52 -2.15
N ASN A 377 25.69 -11.72 -1.21
CA ASN A 377 25.31 -11.83 0.21
C ASN A 377 23.80 -11.63 0.43
N ILE A 378 23.16 -10.65 -0.24
CA ILE A 378 21.70 -10.43 -0.16
C ILE A 378 20.91 -11.70 -0.53
N HIS A 379 21.40 -12.43 -1.54
CA HIS A 379 20.83 -13.70 -1.95
C HIS A 379 21.17 -14.82 -0.95
N ASP A 380 22.44 -14.94 -0.56
CA ASP A 380 22.96 -16.01 0.29
C ASP A 380 22.32 -15.99 1.69
N VAL A 381 22.02 -14.82 2.25
CA VAL A 381 21.44 -14.75 3.61
C VAL A 381 20.01 -15.29 3.70
N VAL A 382 19.31 -15.42 2.57
CA VAL A 382 17.98 -16.04 2.52
C VAL A 382 18.00 -17.47 2.03
N THR A 383 19.10 -17.94 1.45
CA THR A 383 19.29 -19.35 1.10
C THR A 383 20.07 -20.06 2.22
N ALA A 384 19.69 -21.28 2.59
CA ALA A 384 20.31 -22.02 3.70
C ALA A 384 20.84 -23.38 3.25
#